data_AF-Q0Z8W2-F1
#
_entry.id   AF-Q0Z8W2-F1
#
_cell.length_a   1.000
_cell.length_b   1.000
_cell.length_c   1.000
_cell.angle_alpha   90.00
_cell.angle_beta   90.00
_cell.angle_gamma   90.00
#
_symmetry.space_group_name_H-M   'P 1'
#
loop_
_entity.id
_entity.type
_entity.pdbx_description
1 polymer ?
#
loop_
_entity_poly.entity_id
_entity_poly.type
_entity_poly.pdbx_seq_one_letter_code
_entity_poly.pdbx_strand_id
1 'polypeptide(L)' 'HQLLSFDKMEHKSQQVLDINPRGQFPTFKHGDNVVNESYAICFYLESQFKSQGNKLIPDGPEEQALMYQ' A
#
# COMPACT_ATOMS: atom_id res chain seq x y z
N HIS A 1 -17.84 1.34 6.94
CA HIS A 1 -16.61 0.58 7.26
C HIS A 1 -17.01 -0.86 7.46
N GLN A 2 -16.46 -1.77 6.67
CA GLN A 2 -16.74 -3.21 6.73
C GLN A 2 -15.54 -3.91 7.36
N LEU A 3 -15.78 -4.80 8.32
CA LEU A 3 -14.75 -5.66 8.88
C LEU A 3 -14.72 -6.96 8.08
N LEU A 4 -13.53 -7.41 7.74
CA LEU A 4 -13.32 -8.66 7.00
C LEU A 4 -12.64 -9.68 7.90
N SER A 5 -13.18 -10.90 7.92
CA SER A 5 -12.66 -12.04 8.64
C SER A 5 -11.76 -12.90 7.74
N PHE A 6 -10.55 -13.18 8.22
CA PHE A 6 -9.65 -14.12 7.55
C PHE A 6 -10.15 -15.57 7.66
N ASP A 7 -10.71 -15.96 8.81
CA ASP A 7 -11.22 -17.31 9.05
C ASP A 7 -12.38 -17.67 8.12
N LYS A 8 -13.17 -16.67 7.73
CA LYS A 8 -14.25 -16.81 6.74
C LYS A 8 -13.80 -16.62 5.29
N MET A 9 -12.48 -16.46 5.07
CA MET A 9 -11.89 -16.16 3.75
C MET A 9 -12.46 -14.92 3.06
N GLU A 10 -12.94 -13.92 3.80
CA GLU A 10 -13.58 -12.74 3.21
C GLU A 10 -12.61 -11.86 2.41
N HIS A 11 -11.30 -12.01 2.62
CA HIS A 11 -10.22 -11.44 1.80
C HIS A 11 -10.15 -12.01 0.37
N LYS A 12 -10.90 -13.09 0.08
CA LYS A 12 -11.10 -13.67 -1.26
C LYS A 12 -12.52 -13.44 -1.80
N SER A 13 -13.33 -12.63 -1.12
CA SER A 13 -14.65 -12.25 -1.64
C SER A 13 -14.51 -11.49 -2.96
N GLN A 14 -15.54 -11.58 -3.81
CA GLN A 14 -15.54 -10.89 -5.11
C GLN A 14 -15.28 -9.38 -4.95
N GLN A 15 -15.87 -8.76 -3.93
CA GLN A 15 -15.65 -7.34 -3.61
C GLN A 15 -14.18 -6.99 -3.37
N VAL A 16 -13.40 -7.87 -2.70
CA VAL A 16 -11.97 -7.64 -2.50
C VAL A 16 -11.19 -7.95 -3.77
N LEU A 17 -11.55 -9.02 -4.49
CA LEU A 17 -10.89 -9.43 -5.73
C LEU A 17 -11.06 -8.41 -6.87
N ASP A 18 -12.19 -7.71 -6.91
CA ASP A 18 -12.46 -6.62 -7.85
C ASP A 18 -11.49 -5.44 -7.66
N ILE A 19 -10.96 -5.26 -6.44
CA ILE A 19 -9.98 -4.22 -6.11
C ILE A 19 -8.55 -4.76 -6.26
N ASN A 20 -8.26 -5.91 -5.66
CA ASN A 20 -6.97 -6.59 -5.76
C ASN A 20 -7.20 -8.06 -6.15
N PRO A 21 -6.94 -8.44 -7.41
CA PRO A 21 -7.14 -9.81 -7.90
C PRO A 21 -6.33 -10.87 -7.14
N ARG A 22 -5.29 -10.47 -6.39
CA ARG A 22 -4.52 -11.39 -5.54
C ARG A 22 -5.29 -11.79 -4.29
N GLY A 23 -6.31 -11.02 -3.90
CA GLY A 23 -7.05 -11.16 -2.64
C GLY A 23 -6.10 -11.14 -1.46
N GLN A 24 -5.19 -10.16 -1.44
CA GLN A 24 -4.16 -9.99 -0.43
C GLN A 24 -4.29 -8.59 0.15
N PHE A 25 -3.88 -8.45 1.41
CA PHE A 25 -3.79 -7.17 2.10
C PHE A 25 -2.33 -6.85 2.42
N PRO A 26 -1.98 -5.56 2.51
CA PRO A 26 -2.84 -4.38 2.32
C PRO A 26 -3.17 -4.08 0.84
N THR A 27 -4.24 -3.30 0.63
CA THR A 27 -4.62 -2.68 -0.64
C THR A 27 -5.08 -1.26 -0.34
N PHE A 28 -4.58 -0.28 -1.08
CA PHE A 28 -4.86 1.14 -0.88
C PHE A 28 -5.48 1.74 -2.13
N LYS A 29 -6.56 2.50 -1.96
CA LYS A 29 -7.22 3.22 -3.04
C LYS A 29 -7.18 4.72 -2.77
N HIS A 30 -6.63 5.48 -3.71
CA HIS A 30 -6.59 6.95 -3.67
C HIS A 30 -7.06 7.51 -5.02
N GLY A 31 -8.29 8.03 -5.03
CA GLY A 31 -9.01 8.34 -6.27
C GLY A 31 -9.19 7.07 -7.11
N ASP A 32 -8.75 7.12 -8.36
CA ASP A 32 -8.78 5.99 -9.29
C ASP A 32 -7.55 5.07 -9.18
N ASN A 33 -6.53 5.46 -8.42
CA ASN A 33 -5.33 4.65 -8.24
C ASN A 33 -5.56 3.56 -7.19
N VAL A 34 -5.25 2.32 -7.56
CA VAL A 34 -5.16 1.18 -6.65
C VAL A 34 -3.72 0.74 -6.54
N VAL A 35 -3.20 0.71 -5.32
CA VAL A 35 -1.84 0.29 -5.00
C VAL A 35 -1.91 -0.89 -4.04
N ASN A 36 -1.25 -1.98 -4.41
CA ASN A 36 -1.16 -3.21 -3.62
C ASN A 36 0.26 -3.34 -3.06
N GLU A 37 0.45 -4.18 -2.04
CA GLU A 37 1.71 -4.35 -1.28
C GLU A 37 2.03 -3.18 -0.34
N SER A 38 2.45 -3.50 0.89
CA SER A 38 2.71 -2.49 1.93
C SER A 38 3.80 -1.50 1.51
N TYR A 39 4.93 -1.98 1.00
CA TYR A 39 6.04 -1.12 0.59
C TYR A 39 5.70 -0.23 -0.61
N ALA A 40 4.98 -0.76 -1.60
CA ALA A 40 4.55 0.06 -2.74
C ALA A 40 3.56 1.16 -2.31
N ILE A 41 2.69 0.87 -1.33
CA ILE A 41 1.82 1.89 -0.72
C ILE A 41 2.67 2.95 -0.03
N CYS A 42 3.67 2.57 0.78
CA CYS A 42 4.57 3.53 1.44
C CYS A 42 5.29 4.42 0.42
N PHE A 43 5.83 3.85 -0.65
CA PHE A 43 6.54 4.60 -1.69
C PHE A 43 5.59 5.51 -2.49
N TYR A 44 4.38 5.04 -2.78
CA TYR A 44 3.34 5.85 -3.41
C TYR A 44 3.01 7.06 -2.53
N LEU A 45 2.78 6.85 -1.23
CA LEU A 45 2.44 7.94 -0.30
C LEU A 45 3.59 8.95 -0.19
N GLU A 46 4.83 8.50 -0.02
CA GLU A 46 6.00 9.39 0.01
C GLU A 46 6.10 10.22 -1.29
N SER A 47 5.89 9.59 -2.45
CA SER A 47 5.97 10.28 -3.72
C SER A 47 4.81 11.25 -3.96
N GLN A 48 3.57 10.86 -3.63
CA GLN A 48 2.38 11.70 -3.86
C GLN A 48 2.33 12.90 -2.93
N PHE A 49 2.77 12.74 -1.69
CA PHE A 49 2.72 13.77 -0.67
C PHE A 49 4.11 14.33 -0.35
N LYS A 50 5.06 14.23 -1.28
CA LYS A 50 6.47 14.63 -1.10
C LYS A 50 6.66 16.06 -0.58
N SER A 51 5.73 16.97 -0.88
CA SER A 51 5.78 18.37 -0.44
C SER A 51 5.03 18.63 0.88
N GLN A 52 4.56 17.59 1.57
CA GLN A 52 3.75 17.69 2.78
C GLN A 52 4.37 16.85 3.91
N GLY A 53 4.70 17.51 5.02
CA GLY A 53 5.21 16.83 6.22
C GLY A 53 6.68 16.45 6.13
N ASN A 54 7.03 15.39 6.88
CA ASN A 54 8.41 14.90 6.98
C ASN A 54 8.74 13.96 5.83
N LYS A 55 9.91 14.15 5.25
CA LYS A 55 10.47 13.23 4.26
C LYS A 55 10.89 11.93 4.93
N LEU A 56 10.30 10.80 4.51
CA LEU A 56 10.55 9.48 5.10
C LEU A 56 11.59 8.69 4.30
N ILE A 57 11.73 8.95 3.00
CA ILE A 57 12.69 8.26 2.15
C ILE A 57 13.86 9.21 1.82
N PRO A 58 15.10 8.87 2.21
CA PRO A 58 16.30 9.65 1.86
C PRO A 58 16.51 9.80 0.35
N ASP A 59 17.29 10.79 -0.09
CA ASP A 59 17.66 10.93 -1.52
C ASP A 59 18.90 10.11 -1.91
N GLY A 60 19.81 9.88 -0.96
CA GLY A 60 21.07 9.21 -1.22
C GLY A 60 20.90 7.70 -1.39
N PRO A 61 21.59 7.08 -2.37
CA PRO A 61 21.40 5.67 -2.69
C PRO A 61 21.82 4.73 -1.53
N GLU A 62 22.82 5.11 -0.74
CA GLU A 62 23.28 4.33 0.42
C GLU A 62 22.25 4.35 1.55
N GLU A 63 21.70 5.52 1.86
CA GLU A 63 20.67 5.69 2.88
C GLU A 63 19.34 5.07 2.46
N GLN A 64 19.01 5.12 1.17
CA GLN A 64 17.86 4.39 0.62
C GLN A 64 18.03 2.88 0.78
N ALA A 65 19.21 2.33 0.47
CA ALA A 65 19.47 0.91 0.65
C ALA A 65 19.30 0.48 2.12
N LEU A 66 19.75 1.30 3.07
CA LEU A 66 19.54 1.06 4.51
C LEU A 66 18.06 1.18 4.93
N MET A 67 17.28 2.04 4.27
CA MET A 67 15.85 2.20 4.56
C MET A 67 15.01 1.02 4.04
N TYR A 68 15.43 0.39 2.94
CA TYR A 68 14.69 -0.71 2.29
C TYR A 68 14.99 -2.10 2.86
N GLN A 69 15.91 -2.23 3.81
CA GLN A 69 16.24 -3.50 4.48
C GLN A 69 15.08 -4.03 5.34
#